data_AF-A0A9X8VJ94-F1
#
_entry.id   AF-A0A9X8VJ94-F1
#
_cell.length_a   1.000
_cell.length_b   1.000
_cell.length_c   1.000
_cell.angle_alpha   90.00
_cell.angle_beta   90.00
_cell.angle_gamma   90.00
#
_symmetry.space_group_name_H-M   'P 1'
#
loop_
_entity.id
_entity.type
_entity.pdbx_description
1 polymer ?
#
loop_
_entity_poly.entity_id
_entity_poly.type
_entity_poly.pdbx_seq_one_letter_code
_entity_poly.pdbx_strand_id
1 'polypeptide(L)' 'MNAESSSRVQNVDHQEIAKFEAVASRWWDLEGEFKPLHRINPLRLNYIMQRAGGIFDKQVLDVGCGGGILAESM' A
#
# COMPACT_ATOMS: atom_id res chain seq x y z
N MET A 1 11.69 -14.34 40.24
CA MET A 1 12.07 -14.42 38.81
C MET A 1 11.18 -13.44 38.07
N ASN A 2 11.65 -12.21 37.87
CA ASN A 2 10.86 -11.17 37.21
C ASN A 2 11.13 -11.27 35.71
N ALA A 3 10.09 -11.59 34.93
CA ALA A 3 10.14 -11.51 33.49
C ALA A 3 10.22 -10.04 33.10
N GLU A 4 11.36 -9.62 32.53
CA GLU A 4 11.50 -8.31 31.93
C GLU A 4 10.55 -8.20 30.72
N SER A 5 9.57 -7.31 30.82
CA SER A 5 8.70 -6.93 29.72
C SER A 5 9.52 -6.16 28.69
N SER A 6 10.00 -6.86 27.66
CA SER A 6 10.59 -6.22 26.47
C SER A 6 9.55 -5.27 25.87
N SER A 7 9.80 -3.96 25.96
CA SER A 7 9.01 -2.96 25.27
C SER A 7 9.21 -3.15 23.77
N ARG A 8 8.20 -3.71 23.09
CA ARG A 8 8.18 -3.79 21.63
C ARG A 8 8.31 -2.37 21.07
N VAL A 9 9.44 -2.11 20.41
CA VAL A 9 9.58 -0.91 19.58
C VAL A 9 8.57 -1.04 18.43
N GLN A 10 7.67 -0.06 18.31
CA GLN A 10 6.73 -0.02 17.21
C GLN A 10 7.48 0.37 15.94
N ASN A 11 7.37 -0.44 14.88
CA ASN A 11 8.01 -0.18 13.59
C ASN A 11 7.13 0.77 12.75
N VAL A 12 7.03 2.03 13.19
CA VAL A 12 6.20 3.05 12.54
C VAL A 12 6.89 4.42 12.65
N ASP A 13 6.87 5.17 11.55
CA ASP A 13 7.22 6.59 11.54
C ASP A 13 5.94 7.41 11.41
N HIS A 14 5.55 8.08 12.50
CA HIS A 14 4.34 8.90 12.55
C HIS A 14 4.40 10.12 11.64
N GLN A 15 5.59 10.66 11.34
CA GLN A 15 5.73 11.81 10.47
C GLN A 15 5.44 11.43 9.01
N GLU A 16 5.87 10.23 8.58
CA GLU A 16 5.55 9.73 7.25
C GLU A 16 4.06 9.45 7.09
N ILE A 17 3.41 8.85 8.09
CA ILE A 17 1.95 8.64 8.08
C ILE A 17 1.22 9.98 7.93
N ALA A 18 1.57 10.99 8.73
CA ALA A 18 0.95 12.31 8.68
C ALA A 18 1.08 12.99 7.30
N LYS A 19 2.23 12.81 6.62
CA LYS A 19 2.42 13.33 5.25
C LYS A 19 1.42 12.72 4.27
N PHE A 20 1.21 11.41 4.31
CA PHE A 20 0.24 10.74 3.44
C PHE A 20 -1.22 11.07 3.80
N GLU A 21 -1.54 11.17 5.09
CA GLU A 21 -2.87 11.58 5.56
C GLU A 21 -3.25 12.98 5.06
N ALA A 22 -2.30 13.92 5.08
CA ALA A 22 -2.53 15.31 4.64
C ALA A 22 -2.97 15.41 3.16
N VAL A 23 -2.61 14.43 2.33
CA VAL A 23 -2.90 14.41 0.89
C VAL A 23 -3.90 13.32 0.50
N ALA A 24 -4.45 12.58 1.47
CA ALA A 24 -5.24 11.38 1.24
C ALA A 24 -6.54 11.62 0.44
N SER A 25 -7.15 12.79 0.59
CA SER A 25 -8.37 13.16 -0.15
C SER A 25 -8.16 13.21 -1.68
N ARG A 26 -6.91 13.30 -2.13
CA ARG A 26 -6.52 13.41 -3.54
C ARG A 26 -5.99 12.09 -4.12
N TRP A 27 -6.13 10.98 -3.41
CA TRP A 27 -5.56 9.69 -3.84
C TRP A 27 -6.02 9.26 -5.23
N TRP A 28 -7.27 9.57 -5.58
CA TRP A 28 -7.91 9.18 -6.84
C TRP A 28 -7.98 10.32 -7.88
N ASP A 29 -7.32 11.45 -7.62
CA ASP A 29 -7.12 12.49 -8.62
C ASP A 29 -6.08 12.00 -9.65
N LEU A 30 -6.55 11.67 -10.86
CA LEU A 30 -5.71 11.13 -11.94
C LEU A 30 -4.64 12.12 -12.42
N GLU A 31 -4.81 13.41 -12.15
CA GLU A 31 -3.88 14.47 -12.53
C GLU A 31 -3.17 15.09 -11.31
N GLY A 32 -3.43 14.57 -10.10
CA GLY A 32 -2.88 15.03 -8.83
C GLY A 32 -1.53 14.41 -8.45
N GLU A 33 -1.21 14.46 -7.15
CA GLU A 33 0.09 14.03 -6.61
C GLU A 33 0.37 12.54 -6.81
N PHE A 34 -0.70 11.73 -6.89
CA PHE A 34 -0.61 10.28 -7.10
C PHE A 34 -0.76 9.87 -8.58
N LYS A 35 -0.79 10.82 -9.52
CA LYS A 35 -0.79 10.57 -10.97
C LYS A 35 0.24 9.51 -11.40
N PRO A 36 1.51 9.51 -10.90
CA PRO A 36 2.47 8.47 -11.24
C PRO A 36 2.01 7.06 -10.83
N LEU A 37 1.35 6.91 -9.67
CA LEU A 37 0.83 5.62 -9.20
C LEU A 37 -0.32 5.12 -10.07
N HIS A 38 -1.21 6.00 -10.51
CA HIS A 38 -2.27 5.66 -11.47
C HIS A 38 -1.69 5.19 -12.80
N ARG A 39 -0.73 5.93 -13.35
CA ARG A 39 -0.10 5.60 -14.64
C ARG A 39 0.71 4.31 -14.60
N ILE A 40 1.41 4.02 -13.50
CA ILE A 40 2.17 2.77 -13.37
C ILE A 40 1.28 1.56 -13.06
N ASN A 41 0.05 1.77 -12.56
CA ASN A 41 -0.79 0.69 -12.05
C ASN A 41 -1.03 -0.44 -13.05
N PRO A 42 -1.41 -0.19 -14.32
CA PRO A 42 -1.63 -1.27 -15.28
C PRO A 42 -0.38 -2.12 -15.52
N LEU A 43 0.81 -1.49 -15.52
CA LEU A 43 2.09 -2.18 -15.72
C LEU A 43 2.41 -3.09 -14.53
N ARG A 44 2.33 -2.58 -13.30
CA ARG A 44 2.64 -3.38 -12.10
C ARG A 44 1.60 -4.47 -11.83
N LEU A 45 0.31 -4.22 -12.10
CA LEU A 45 -0.74 -5.22 -12.00
C LEU A 45 -0.46 -6.38 -12.96
N ASN A 46 -0.17 -6.08 -14.22
CA ASN A 46 0.17 -7.10 -15.21
C ASN A 46 1.41 -7.90 -14.79
N TYR A 47 2.45 -7.23 -14.27
CA TYR A 47 3.63 -7.91 -13.73
C TYR A 47 3.25 -8.88 -12.60
N ILE A 48 2.43 -8.46 -11.64
CA ILE A 48 1.97 -9.32 -10.52
C ILE A 48 1.18 -10.51 -11.06
N MET A 49 0.21 -10.27 -11.96
CA MET A 49 -0.58 -11.35 -12.56
C MET A 49 0.30 -12.36 -13.31
N GLN A 50 1.27 -11.90 -14.10
CA GLN A 50 2.18 -12.78 -14.83
C GLN A 50 3.08 -13.59 -13.90
N ARG A 51 3.67 -12.95 -12.88
CA ARG A 51 4.59 -13.60 -11.95
C ARG A 51 3.90 -14.54 -10.98
N ALA A 52 2.68 -14.22 -10.58
CA ALA A 52 1.88 -15.08 -9.72
C ALA A 52 1.18 -16.21 -10.49
N GLY A 53 1.09 -16.14 -11.83
CA GLY A 53 0.29 -17.08 -12.62
C GLY A 53 -1.21 -16.86 -12.41
N GLY A 54 -1.65 -15.60 -12.44
CA GLY A 54 -2.99 -15.15 -12.07
C GLY A 54 -3.16 -14.97 -10.56
N ILE A 55 -4.22 -14.25 -10.18
CA ILE A 55 -4.56 -13.93 -8.78
C ILE A 55 -6.00 -14.32 -8.40
N PHE A 56 -6.78 -14.83 -9.35
CA PHE A 56 -8.13 -15.35 -9.08
C PHE A 56 -8.08 -16.48 -8.03
N ASP A 57 -9.03 -16.46 -7.09
CA ASP A 57 -9.11 -17.36 -5.92
C ASP A 57 -7.89 -17.36 -4.98
N LYS A 58 -7.00 -16.36 -5.08
CA LYS A 58 -5.88 -16.20 -4.15
C LYS A 58 -6.22 -15.20 -3.06
N GLN A 59 -5.73 -15.47 -1.85
CA GLN A 59 -5.69 -14.48 -0.79
C GLN A 59 -4.49 -13.56 -1.02
N VAL A 60 -4.76 -12.27 -1.21
CA VAL A 60 -3.73 -11.25 -1.50
C VAL A 60 -3.76 -10.18 -0.41
N LEU A 61 -2.57 -9.75 0.05
CA LEU A 61 -2.39 -8.66 1.00
C LEU A 61 -1.53 -7.56 0.37
N ASP A 62 -2.06 -6.34 0.29
CA ASP A 62 -1.34 -5.15 -0.16
C ASP A 62 -0.88 -4.33 1.05
N VAL A 63 0.38 -4.53 1.47
CA VAL A 63 0.95 -3.84 2.65
C VAL A 63 1.30 -2.41 2.29
N GLY A 64 0.72 -1.45 3.02
CA GLY A 64 0.86 -0.03 2.68
C GLY A 64 -0.03 0.38 1.50
N CYS A 65 -1.18 -0.28 1.33
CA CYS A 65 -2.15 -0.02 0.25
C CYS A 65 -2.59 1.45 0.12
N GLY A 66 -2.57 2.21 1.22
CA GLY A 66 -3.01 3.60 1.24
C GLY A 66 -4.43 3.73 0.70
N GLY A 67 -4.65 4.63 -0.26
CA GLY A 67 -5.94 4.81 -0.93
C GLY A 67 -6.34 3.71 -1.92
N GLY A 68 -5.62 2.60 -1.99
CA GLY A 68 -6.14 1.35 -2.58
C GLY A 68 -5.99 1.19 -4.09
N ILE A 69 -5.20 2.03 -4.77
CA ILE A 69 -5.06 1.99 -6.25
C ILE A 69 -4.72 0.58 -6.77
N LEU A 70 -3.78 -0.12 -6.12
CA LEU A 70 -3.42 -1.48 -6.52
C LEU A 70 -4.41 -2.50 -5.94
N ALA A 71 -4.68 -2.43 -4.63
CA ALA A 71 -5.59 -3.34 -3.94
C ALA A 71 -6.97 -3.48 -4.61
N GLU A 72 -7.56 -2.39 -5.11
CA GLU A 72 -8.85 -2.41 -5.80
C GLU A 72 -8.77 -2.96 -7.23
N SER A 73 -7.58 -2.94 -7.83
CA SER A 73 -7.36 -3.44 -9.20
C SER A 73 -7.04 -4.94 -9.27
N MET A 74 -6.78 -5.57 -8.12
CA MET A 74 -6.41 -7.00 -7.99
C MET A 74 -7.65 -7.86 -7.77
#